data_AF-A0A413L9B6-F1
#
_entry.id   AF-A0A413L9B6-F1
#
_cell.length_a   1.000
_cell.length_b   1.000
_cell.length_c   1.000
_cell.angle_alpha   90.00
_cell.angle_beta   90.00
_cell.angle_gamma   90.00
#
_symmetry.space_group_name_H-M   'P 1'
#
loop_
_entity.id
_entity.type
_entity.pdbx_description
1 polymer ?
#
loop_
_entity_poly.entity_id
_entity_poly.type
_entity_poly.pdbx_seq_one_letter_code
_entity_poly.pdbx_strand_id
1 'polypeptide(L)'
;METAVFLRESGDIDSEQWHQFSHRFFTEYRDTIIQYYGYESQLYYTPPRELVYPRFFVAVMSVLLELGIIRAKKGQLVKTLCGMFRLDQELSTIRRWFYEMPPEYEEVLTKFKDSFHTLKTKK
;
A
#
# COMPACT_ATOMS: atom_id res chain seq x y z
N MET A 1 5.67 31.70 -4.97
CA MET A 1 4.55 31.86 -5.92
C MET A 1 5.07 31.89 -7.36
N GLU A 2 6.15 32.61 -7.63
CA GLU A 2 6.81 32.67 -8.95
C GLU A 2 7.43 31.33 -9.40
N THR A 3 7.97 30.52 -8.48
CA THR A 3 8.62 29.23 -8.82
C THR A 3 7.65 28.20 -9.41
N ALA A 4 6.42 28.11 -8.89
CA ALA A 4 5.43 27.14 -9.38
C ALA A 4 4.86 27.53 -10.76
N VAL A 5 4.77 28.83 -11.03
CA VAL A 5 4.40 29.38 -12.36
C VAL A 5 5.55 29.17 -13.34
N PHE A 6 6.77 29.51 -12.93
CA PHE A 6 7.99 29.25 -13.70
C PHE A 6 8.15 27.77 -14.08
N LEU A 7 7.88 26.84 -13.15
CA LEU A 7 7.91 25.39 -13.39
C LEU A 7 6.86 24.91 -14.41
N ARG A 8 5.73 25.60 -14.52
CA ARG A 8 4.60 25.26 -15.38
C ARG A 8 4.75 25.84 -16.79
N GLU A 9 5.38 26.99 -16.90
CA GLU A 9 5.60 27.74 -18.14
C GLU A 9 6.93 27.39 -18.83
N SER A 10 7.83 26.67 -18.16
CA SER A 10 9.12 26.21 -18.69
C SER A 10 8.97 25.01 -19.64
N GLY A 11 8.10 25.11 -20.65
CA GLY A 11 7.88 24.09 -21.67
C GLY A 11 9.11 23.74 -22.51
N ASP A 12 10.18 24.53 -22.38
CA ASP A 12 11.42 24.39 -23.16
C ASP A 12 12.57 23.69 -22.42
N ILE A 13 12.38 23.22 -21.17
CA ILE A 13 13.47 22.56 -20.43
C ILE A 13 13.34 21.04 -20.53
N ASP A 14 13.61 20.50 -21.73
CA ASP A 14 13.88 19.07 -21.91
C ASP A 14 15.34 18.78 -21.54
N SER A 15 15.61 18.74 -20.23
CA SER A 15 16.88 18.27 -19.72
C SER A 15 16.65 17.30 -18.58
N GLU A 16 17.39 16.19 -18.58
CA GLU A 16 17.36 15.18 -17.51
C GLU A 16 17.55 15.79 -16.12
N GLN A 17 18.31 16.89 -16.04
CA GLN A 17 18.51 17.68 -14.82
C GLN A 17 17.22 18.32 -14.31
N TRP A 18 16.36 18.80 -15.21
CA TRP A 18 15.05 19.33 -14.85
C TRP A 18 14.10 18.25 -14.34
N HIS A 19 14.16 17.06 -14.94
CA HIS A 19 13.41 15.91 -14.44
C HIS A 19 13.86 15.53 -13.01
N GLN A 20 15.16 15.48 -12.76
CA GLN A 20 15.71 15.22 -11.43
C GLN A 20 15.36 16.31 -10.42
N PHE A 21 15.44 17.58 -10.82
CA PHE A 21 15.09 18.72 -9.98
C PHE A 21 13.60 18.72 -9.62
N SER A 22 12.71 18.66 -10.62
CA SER A 22 11.26 18.65 -10.40
C SER A 22 10.83 17.47 -9.53
N HIS A 23 11.39 16.28 -9.75
CA HIS A 23 11.11 15.11 -8.90
C HIS A 23 11.51 15.37 -7.43
N ARG A 24 12.71 15.90 -7.18
CA ARG A 24 13.17 16.22 -5.81
C ARG A 24 12.31 17.31 -5.18
N PHE A 25 12.04 18.38 -5.92
CA PHE A 25 11.21 19.50 -5.49
C PHE A 25 9.80 19.04 -5.09
N PHE A 26 9.10 18.30 -5.96
CA PHE A 26 7.77 17.81 -5.63
C PHE A 26 7.76 16.77 -4.51
N THR A 27 8.84 16.02 -4.30
CA THR A 27 8.95 15.10 -3.17
C THR A 27 9.10 15.85 -1.84
N GLU A 28 9.96 16.86 -1.81
CA GLU A 28 10.31 17.60 -0.59
C GLU A 28 9.21 18.58 -0.17
N TYR A 29 8.53 19.21 -1.14
CA TYR A 29 7.50 20.20 -0.89
C TYR A 29 6.07 19.67 -1.07
N ARG A 30 5.90 18.34 -1.17
CA ARG A 30 4.62 17.69 -1.43
C ARG A 30 3.52 18.16 -0.47
N ASP A 31 3.79 18.07 0.83
CA ASP A 31 2.80 18.36 1.86
C ASP A 31 2.44 19.84 1.88
N THR A 32 3.42 20.72 1.66
CA THR A 32 3.24 22.17 1.51
C THR A 32 2.39 22.51 0.28
N ILE A 33 2.60 21.83 -0.86
CA ILE A 33 1.79 22.01 -2.07
C ILE A 33 0.35 21.56 -1.85
N ILE A 34 0.15 20.43 -1.18
CA ILE A 34 -1.19 19.90 -0.84
C ILE A 34 -1.92 20.89 0.09
N GLN A 35 -1.25 21.37 1.13
CA GLN A 35 -1.79 22.37 2.06
C GLN A 35 -2.14 23.70 1.37
N TYR A 36 -1.31 24.16 0.42
CA TYR A 36 -1.56 25.40 -0.34
C TYR A 36 -2.89 25.36 -1.11
N TYR A 37 -3.29 24.21 -1.65
CA TYR A 37 -4.57 24.03 -2.35
C TYR A 37 -5.76 23.78 -1.39
N GLY A 38 -5.56 23.96 -0.08
CA GLY A 38 -6.61 23.76 0.92
C GLY A 38 -6.92 22.29 1.21
N TYR A 39 -6.10 21.36 0.71
CA TYR A 39 -6.15 19.97 1.14
C TYR A 39 -5.37 19.85 2.44
N GLU A 40 -6.02 19.39 3.52
CA GLU A 40 -5.24 18.97 4.69
C GLU A 40 -4.38 17.77 4.28
N SER A 41 -3.10 17.76 4.67
CA SER A 41 -2.24 16.58 4.55
C SER A 41 -2.68 15.50 5.54
N GLN A 42 -3.96 15.19 5.59
CA GLN A 42 -4.43 13.95 6.17
C GLN A 42 -4.00 12.86 5.20
N LEU A 43 -2.82 12.28 5.46
CA LEU A 43 -2.69 10.82 5.35
C LEU A 43 -3.96 10.29 6.00
N TYR A 44 -4.98 9.92 5.20
CA TYR A 44 -6.28 9.44 5.64
C TYR A 44 -6.17 8.88 7.06
N TYR A 45 -6.46 9.72 8.08
CA TYR A 45 -6.28 9.30 9.47
C TYR A 45 -7.53 8.51 9.82
N THR A 46 -7.73 7.42 9.08
CA THR A 46 -8.67 6.40 9.46
C THR A 46 -8.05 5.82 10.73
N PRO A 47 -8.67 5.99 11.91
CA PRO A 47 -8.15 5.40 13.12
C PRO A 47 -7.92 3.91 12.84
N PRO A 48 -6.75 3.37 13.19
CA PRO A 48 -6.44 1.99 12.87
C PRO A 48 -7.55 1.09 13.41
N ARG A 49 -8.07 0.22 12.55
CA ARG A 49 -9.11 -0.70 12.99
C ARG A 49 -8.46 -1.81 13.82
N GLU A 50 -9.08 -2.14 14.93
CA GLU A 50 -8.67 -3.28 15.73
C GLU A 50 -9.05 -4.56 14.99
N LEU A 51 -8.08 -5.46 14.84
CA LEU A 51 -8.31 -6.78 14.26
C LEU A 51 -8.34 -7.80 15.38
N VAL A 52 -9.48 -8.49 15.51
CA VAL A 52 -9.65 -9.56 16.51
C VAL A 52 -8.71 -10.74 16.25
N TYR A 53 -8.43 -11.03 14.97
CA TYR A 53 -7.56 -12.14 14.54
C TYR A 53 -6.51 -11.67 13.52
N PRO A 54 -5.48 -10.94 13.95
CA PRO A 54 -4.54 -10.28 13.05
C PRO A 54 -3.72 -11.27 12.20
N ARG A 55 -3.33 -12.41 12.78
CA ARG A 55 -2.56 -13.45 12.09
C ARG A 55 -3.39 -14.15 11.00
N PHE A 56 -4.65 -14.48 11.28
CA PHE A 56 -5.56 -15.06 10.29
C PHE A 56 -5.83 -14.08 9.15
N PHE A 57 -6.07 -12.81 9.46
CA PHE A 57 -6.27 -11.77 8.46
C PHE A 57 -5.07 -11.62 7.52
N VAL A 58 -3.84 -11.60 8.07
CA VAL A 58 -2.61 -11.57 7.27
C VAL A 58 -2.47 -12.80 6.36
N ALA A 59 -2.87 -13.98 6.85
CA ALA A 59 -2.85 -15.20 6.06
C ALA A 59 -3.85 -15.14 4.88
N VAL A 60 -5.07 -14.62 5.09
CA VAL A 60 -6.05 -14.38 4.02
C VAL A 60 -5.51 -13.40 2.97
N MET A 61 -4.92 -12.28 3.41
CA MET A 61 -4.34 -11.29 2.49
C MET A 61 -3.19 -11.86 1.65
N SER A 62 -2.40 -12.77 2.21
CA SER A 62 -1.37 -13.52 1.47
C SER A 62 -1.97 -14.39 0.36
N VAL A 63 -3.03 -15.13 0.66
CA VAL A 63 -3.72 -15.96 -0.34
C VAL A 63 -4.33 -15.11 -1.46
N LEU A 64 -4.94 -13.96 -1.13
CA LEU A 64 -5.49 -13.04 -2.13
C LEU A 64 -4.40 -12.42 -3.03
N LEU A 65 -3.21 -12.18 -2.48
CA LEU A 65 -2.03 -11.74 -3.24
C LEU A 65 -1.53 -12.86 -4.18
N GLU A 66 -1.40 -14.09 -3.70
CA GLU A 66 -1.00 -15.26 -4.51
C GLU A 66 -1.97 -15.54 -5.66
N LEU A 67 -3.27 -15.39 -5.41
CA LEU A 67 -4.32 -15.55 -6.42
C LEU A 67 -4.36 -14.41 -7.45
N GLY A 68 -3.52 -13.37 -7.27
CA GLY A 68 -3.45 -12.20 -8.15
C GLY A 68 -4.66 -11.28 -8.06
N ILE A 69 -5.49 -11.45 -7.03
CA ILE A 69 -6.67 -10.61 -6.77
C ILE A 69 -6.20 -9.24 -6.27
N ILE A 70 -5.23 -9.23 -5.35
CA ILE A 70 -4.54 -8.02 -4.92
C ILE A 70 -3.32 -7.82 -5.82
N ARG A 71 -3.29 -6.74 -6.59
CA ARG A 71 -2.14 -6.36 -7.42
C ARG A 71 -1.28 -5.34 -6.69
N ALA A 72 -0.54 -5.79 -5.68
CA ALA A 72 0.39 -4.95 -4.93
C ALA A 72 1.73 -5.66 -4.77
N LYS A 73 2.83 -4.89 -4.65
CA LYS A 73 4.11 -5.48 -4.22
C LYS A 73 3.95 -5.94 -2.77
N LYS A 74 4.40 -7.16 -2.45
CA LYS A 74 4.29 -7.77 -1.11
C LYS A 74 4.77 -6.81 0.01
N GLY A 75 5.91 -6.14 -0.19
CA GLY A 75 6.43 -5.15 0.76
C GLY A 75 5.57 -3.88 0.92
N GLN A 76 4.88 -3.44 -0.12
CA GLN A 76 3.91 -2.34 -0.02
C GLN A 76 2.65 -2.78 0.71
N LEU A 77 2.14 -3.97 0.41
CA LEU A 77 0.97 -4.54 1.09
C LEU A 77 1.21 -4.64 2.60
N VAL A 78 2.37 -5.15 3.03
CA VAL A 78 2.73 -5.23 4.45
C VAL A 78 2.73 -3.84 5.10
N LYS A 79 3.40 -2.85 4.51
CA LYS A 79 3.43 -1.48 5.05
C LYS A 79 2.03 -0.89 5.18
N THR A 80 1.21 -1.08 4.16
CA THR A 80 -0.18 -0.61 4.13
C THR A 80 -1.00 -1.26 5.23
N LEU A 81 -0.89 -2.58 5.44
CA LEU A 81 -1.65 -3.28 6.47
C LEU A 81 -1.22 -2.86 7.89
N CYS A 82 0.07 -2.62 8.10
CA CYS A 82 0.57 -2.10 9.39
C CYS A 82 0.12 -0.66 9.67
N GLY A 83 -0.06 0.15 8.62
CA GLY A 83 -0.56 1.52 8.76
C GLY A 83 -2.08 1.59 8.96
N MET A 84 -2.84 0.70 8.32
CA MET A 84 -4.32 0.69 8.39
C MET A 84 -4.88 -0.05 9.59
N PHE A 85 -4.17 -1.05 10.10
CA PHE A 85 -4.61 -1.88 11.20
C PHE A 85 -3.66 -1.75 12.36
N ARG A 86 -4.23 -1.72 13.57
CA ARG A 86 -3.47 -1.77 14.81
C ARG A 86 -3.00 -3.21 15.04
N LEU A 87 -2.02 -3.60 14.24
CA LEU A 87 -1.24 -4.79 14.48
C LEU A 87 -0.26 -4.37 15.57
N ASP A 88 -0.55 -4.67 16.83
CA ASP A 88 0.30 -4.38 18.00
C ASP A 88 1.64 -5.14 17.98
N GLN A 89 2.06 -5.60 16.80
CA GLN A 89 3.25 -6.37 16.55
C GLN A 89 4.22 -5.60 15.67
N GLU A 90 5.50 -5.85 15.87
CA GLU A 90 6.54 -5.29 15.03
C GLU A 90 6.34 -5.66 13.55
N LEU A 91 6.73 -4.75 12.66
CA LEU A 91 6.78 -4.95 11.20
C LEU A 91 7.52 -6.25 10.81
N SER A 92 8.52 -6.64 11.59
CA SER A 92 9.28 -7.90 11.46
C SER A 92 8.37 -9.12 11.60
N THR A 93 7.47 -9.13 12.58
CA THR A 93 6.55 -10.24 12.84
C THR A 93 5.47 -10.36 11.78
N ILE A 94 4.92 -9.23 11.31
CA ILE A 94 3.90 -9.23 10.25
C ILE A 94 4.51 -9.66 8.92
N ARG A 95 5.76 -9.24 8.64
CA ARG A 95 6.52 -9.79 7.50
C ARG A 95 6.66 -11.29 7.64
N ARG A 96 7.09 -11.78 8.81
CA ARG A 96 7.25 -13.22 9.07
C ARG A 96 5.95 -13.98 8.79
N TRP A 97 4.80 -13.51 9.27
CA TRP A 97 3.50 -14.12 8.97
C TRP A 97 3.12 -14.13 7.49
N PHE A 98 3.58 -13.13 6.72
CA PHE A 98 3.40 -13.09 5.27
C PHE A 98 4.29 -14.09 4.51
N TYR A 99 5.41 -14.51 5.09
CA TYR A 99 6.35 -15.48 4.48
C TYR A 99 6.20 -16.90 5.04
N GLU A 100 5.72 -17.03 6.27
CA GLU A 100 5.49 -18.29 6.97
C GLU A 100 3.98 -18.46 7.18
N MET A 101 3.35 -19.24 6.29
CA MET A 101 1.94 -19.59 6.43
C MET A 101 1.76 -20.43 7.72
N PRO A 102 0.89 -20.01 8.66
CA PRO A 102 0.64 -20.78 9.87
C PRO A 102 -0.02 -22.14 9.54
N PRO A 103 0.55 -23.28 9.96
CA PRO A 103 -0.03 -24.60 9.70
C PRO A 103 -1.47 -24.72 10.21
N GLU A 104 -1.81 -24.02 11.30
CA GLU A 104 -3.13 -24.03 11.90
C GLU A 104 -4.25 -23.49 10.99
N TYR A 105 -3.92 -22.78 9.90
CA TYR A 105 -4.91 -22.23 8.97
C TYR A 105 -4.88 -22.89 7.58
N GLU A 106 -4.01 -23.87 7.35
CA GLU A 106 -3.79 -24.49 6.04
C GLU A 106 -5.09 -25.05 5.43
N GLU A 107 -5.87 -25.81 6.21
CA GLU A 107 -7.12 -26.40 5.75
C GLU A 107 -8.15 -25.32 5.36
N VAL A 108 -8.31 -24.29 6.19
CA VAL A 108 -9.26 -23.20 5.97
C VAL A 108 -8.86 -22.37 4.74
N LEU A 109 -7.57 -22.07 4.60
CA LEU A 109 -7.05 -21.26 3.51
C LEU A 109 -7.05 -22.03 2.18
N THR A 110 -6.84 -23.36 2.21
CA THR A 110 -6.98 -24.23 1.03
C THR A 110 -8.43 -24.25 0.55
N LYS A 111 -9.39 -24.49 1.44
CA LYS A 111 -10.83 -24.41 1.13
C LYS A 111 -11.22 -23.04 0.56
N PHE A 112 -10.69 -21.97 1.15
CA PHE A 112 -10.89 -20.62 0.67
C PHE A 112 -10.32 -20.43 -0.75
N LYS A 113 -9.10 -20.90 -1.02
CA LYS A 113 -8.46 -20.85 -2.33
C LYS A 113 -9.28 -21.59 -3.39
N ASP A 114 -9.76 -22.79 -3.07
CA ASP A 114 -10.59 -23.61 -3.97
C ASP A 114 -11.94 -22.95 -4.30
N SER A 115 -12.51 -22.20 -3.35
CA SER A 115 -13.72 -21.42 -3.58
C SER A 115 -13.54 -20.32 -4.65
N PHE A 116 -12.34 -19.75 -4.77
CA PHE A 116 -12.02 -18.78 -5.84
C PHE A 116 -11.77 -19.45 -7.19
N HIS A 117 -11.20 -20.65 -7.20
CA HIS A 117 -11.00 -21.42 -8.44
C HIS A 117 -12.34 -21.89 -9.03
N THR A 118 -13.27 -22.32 -8.19
CA THR A 118 -14.63 -22.71 -8.59
C THR A 118 -15.49 -21.52 -9.08
N LEU A 119 -15.18 -20.29 -8.64
CA LEU A 119 -15.77 -19.07 -9.20
C LEU A 119 -15.23 -18.72 -10.60
N LYS A 120 -13.95 -19.01 -10.88
CA LYS A 120 -13.35 -18.77 -12.21
C LYS A 120 -13.84 -19.75 -13.28
N THR A 121 -14.29 -20.95 -12.91
CA THR A 121 -14.77 -21.99 -13.84
C THR A 121 -16.26 -21.91 -14.17
N LYS A 122 -17.04 -21.06 -13.49
CA LYS A 122 -18.46 -20.81 -13.82
C LYS A 122 -18.68 -19.72 -14.89
N LYS A 123 -17.82 -19.66 -15.91
CA LYS A 123 -18.00 -18.76 -17.06
C LYS A 123 -18.49 -19.51 -18.28
#